data_AF-G2FSW1-F1
#
_entry.id   AF-G2FSW1-F1
#
_cell.length_a   1.000
_cell.length_b   1.000
_cell.length_c   1.000
_cell.angle_alpha   90.00
_cell.angle_beta   90.00
_cell.angle_gamma   90.00
#
_symmetry.space_group_name_H-M   'P 1'
#
loop_
_entity.id
_entity.type
_entity.pdbx_description
1 polymer ?
#
loop_
_entity_poly.entity_id
_entity_poly.type
_entity_poly.pdbx_seq_one_letter_code
_entity_poly.pdbx_strand_id
1 'polypeptide(L)' 'MGEGNAPPEDVGGIPGYVEFLKIMADPNHVDYETMQKWAQSQWYRNFDMELINKRLENILRV' A
#
# COMPACT_ATOMS: atom_id res chain seq x y z
N MET A 1 5.21 -16.77 5.16
CA MET A 1 5.84 -15.79 4.24
C MET A 1 4.75 -14.93 3.65
N GLY A 2 5.05 -13.67 3.31
CA GLY A 2 4.14 -12.76 2.61
C GLY A 2 4.91 -12.02 1.52
N GLU A 3 4.18 -11.55 0.50
CA GLU A 3 4.69 -10.80 -0.64
C GLU A 3 3.64 -9.84 -1.17
N GLY A 4 4.07 -8.84 -1.93
CA GLY A 4 3.20 -7.83 -2.52
C GLY A 4 2.70 -6.79 -1.53
N ASN A 5 2.33 -5.63 -2.05
CA ASN A 5 1.78 -4.56 -1.24
C ASN A 5 0.32 -4.88 -0.91
N ALA A 6 -0.08 -4.67 0.35
CA ALA A 6 -1.48 -4.75 0.71
C ALA A 6 -2.25 -3.61 -0.02
N PRO A 7 -3.47 -3.87 -0.51
CA PRO A 7 -4.32 -2.80 -1.01
C PRO A 7 -4.55 -1.74 0.09
N PRO A 8 -4.61 -0.44 -0.27
CA PRO A 8 -5.05 0.58 0.67
C PRO A 8 -6.44 0.24 1.24
N GLU A 9 -6.69 0.66 2.49
CA GLU A 9 -8.03 0.60 3.07
C GLU A 9 -9.00 1.42 2.20
N ASP A 10 -10.25 0.96 2.11
CA ASP A 10 -11.32 1.60 1.34
C ASP A 10 -11.03 1.87 -0.15
N VAL A 11 -10.08 1.14 -0.76
CA VAL A 11 -9.74 1.27 -2.20
C VAL A 11 -10.89 0.92 -3.15
N GLY A 12 -11.99 0.34 -2.67
CA GLY A 12 -13.12 -0.08 -3.50
C GLY A 12 -13.04 -1.53 -3.98
N GLY A 13 -12.41 -2.40 -3.19
CA GLY A 13 -12.28 -3.83 -3.49
C GLY A 13 -11.36 -4.11 -4.69
N ILE A 14 -11.53 -5.27 -5.34
CA ILE A 14 -10.69 -5.69 -6.47
C ILE A 14 -10.70 -4.66 -7.62
N PRO A 15 -11.86 -4.16 -8.10
CA PRO A 15 -11.88 -3.22 -9.22
C PRO A 15 -11.13 -1.92 -8.88
N GLY A 16 -11.35 -1.40 -7.67
CA GLY A 16 -10.69 -0.20 -7.23
C GLY A 16 -9.18 -0.38 -7.03
N TYR A 17 -8.73 -1.53 -6.53
CA TYR A 17 -7.30 -1.82 -6.42
C TYR A 17 -6.60 -1.93 -7.78
N VAL A 18 -7.26 -2.53 -8.78
CA VAL A 18 -6.73 -2.57 -10.16
C VAL A 18 -6.57 -1.16 -10.73
N GLU A 19 -7.55 -0.28 -10.51
CA GLU A 19 -7.49 1.10 -10.98
C GLU A 19 -6.41 1.91 -10.27
N PHE A 20 -6.34 1.76 -8.94
CA PHE A 20 -5.27 2.32 -8.13
C PHE A 20 -3.88 1.94 -8.68
N LEU A 21 -3.64 0.65 -8.97
CA LEU A 21 -2.38 0.18 -9.51
C LEU A 21 -2.05 0.79 -10.87
N LYS A 22 -3.04 0.95 -11.76
CA LYS A 22 -2.84 1.59 -13.06
C LYS A 22 -2.43 3.05 -12.92
N ILE A 23 -3.14 3.81 -12.08
CA ILE A 23 -2.85 5.22 -11.86
C ILE A 23 -1.46 5.37 -11.22
N MET A 24 -1.13 4.57 -10.21
CA MET A 24 0.15 4.64 -9.51
C MET A 24 1.34 4.14 -10.35
N ALA A 25 1.10 3.44 -11.46
CA ALA A 25 2.14 3.01 -12.39
C ALA A 25 2.55 4.10 -13.41
N ASP A 26 1.75 5.16 -13.58
CA ASP A 26 2.03 6.27 -14.49
C ASP A 26 2.10 7.60 -13.74
N PRO A 27 3.30 8.10 -13.43
CA PRO A 27 3.50 9.42 -12.81
C PRO A 27 2.94 10.60 -13.60
N ASN A 28 2.66 10.43 -14.90
CA ASN A 28 2.06 11.49 -15.74
C ASN A 28 0.52 11.40 -15.79
N HIS A 29 -0.08 10.39 -15.16
CA HIS A 29 -1.52 10.27 -15.09
C HIS A 29 -2.12 11.49 -14.38
N VAL A 30 -3.21 12.03 -14.90
CA VAL A 30 -3.86 13.25 -14.36
C VAL A 30 -4.20 13.12 -12.87
N ASP A 31 -4.57 11.92 -12.44
CA ASP A 31 -4.92 11.62 -11.05
C ASP A 31 -3.76 11.13 -10.18
N TYR A 32 -2.52 11.03 -10.71
CA TYR A 32 -1.39 10.44 -9.98
C TYR A 32 -1.12 11.14 -8.65
N GLU A 33 -1.03 12.47 -8.63
CA GLU A 33 -0.77 13.22 -7.40
C GLU A 33 -1.89 13.06 -6.35
N THR A 34 -3.14 13.11 -6.80
CA THR A 34 -4.31 12.97 -5.92
C THR A 34 -4.36 11.55 -5.35
N MET A 35 -4.16 10.55 -6.20
CA MET A 35 -4.14 9.15 -5.80
C MET A 35 -2.99 8.86 -4.85
N GLN A 36 -1.79 9.41 -5.10
CA GLN A 36 -0.64 9.26 -4.22
C GLN A 36 -0.88 9.86 -2.84
N LYS A 37 -1.45 11.08 -2.76
CA LYS A 37 -1.79 11.73 -1.47
C LYS A 37 -2.82 10.91 -0.70
N TRP A 38 -3.83 10.40 -1.38
CA TRP A 38 -4.82 9.51 -0.77
C TRP A 38 -4.18 8.20 -0.30
N ALA A 39 -3.33 7.55 -1.10
CA ALA A 39 -2.64 6.32 -0.72
C ALA A 39 -1.78 6.51 0.54
N GLN A 40 -1.08 7.64 0.63
CA GLN A 40 -0.28 7.99 1.82
C GLN A 40 -1.15 8.15 3.07
N SER A 41 -2.36 8.74 2.95
CA SER A 41 -3.30 8.86 4.07
C SER A 41 -3.83 7.51 4.54
N GLN A 42 -3.90 6.52 3.64
CA GLN A 42 -4.24 5.12 3.93
C GLN A 42 -3.03 4.29 4.40
N TRP A 43 -1.89 4.93 4.71
CA TRP A 43 -0.65 4.25 5.09
C TRP A 43 -0.13 3.24 4.06
N TYR A 44 -0.49 3.42 2.78
CA TYR A 44 0.01 2.57 1.71
C TYR A 44 1.53 2.69 1.62
N ARG A 45 2.20 1.54 1.66
CA ARG A 45 3.65 1.44 1.60
C ARG A 45 4.07 0.15 0.94
N ASN A 46 5.29 0.13 0.45
CA ASN A 46 5.89 -1.09 -0.06
C ASN A 46 6.01 -2.14 1.06
N PHE A 47 5.80 -3.40 0.69
CA PHE A 47 6.04 -4.53 1.58
C PHE A 47 7.52 -4.61 1.92
N ASP A 48 7.80 -4.70 3.21
CA ASP A 48 9.16 -4.82 3.76
C ASP A 48 9.14 -5.90 4.84
N MET A 49 9.67 -7.06 4.49
CA MET A 49 9.69 -8.23 5.35
C MET A 49 10.54 -8.01 6.61
N GLU A 50 11.66 -7.30 6.49
CA GLU A 50 12.56 -7.04 7.62
C GLU A 50 11.87 -6.11 8.63
N LEU A 51 11.25 -5.04 8.15
CA LEU A 51 10.49 -4.11 8.98
C LEU A 51 9.32 -4.80 9.68
N ILE A 52 8.58 -5.66 8.97
CA ILE A 52 7.44 -6.40 9.52
C ILE A 52 7.91 -7.38 10.59
N ASN A 53 8.93 -8.20 10.31
CA ASN A 53 9.45 -9.17 11.28
C ASN A 53 9.98 -8.47 12.54
N LYS A 54 10.73 -7.36 12.39
CA LYS A 54 11.22 -6.56 13.52
C LYS A 54 10.08 -6.00 14.38
N ARG A 55 8.97 -5.57 13.76
CA ARG A 55 7.78 -5.12 14.50
C ARG A 55 7.09 -6.27 15.24
N LEU A 56 6.97 -7.43 14.59
CA LEU A 56 6.38 -8.62 15.20
C LEU A 56 7.20 -9.11 16.38
N GLU A 57 8.53 -9.15 16.28
CA GLU A 57 9.42 -9.50 17.40
C GLU A 57 9.22 -8.57 18.59
N ASN A 58 9.07 -7.26 18.37
CA ASN A 58 8.82 -6.31 19.45
C ASN A 58 7.45 -6.52 20.13
N ILE A 59 6.45 -7.01 19.41
CA ILE A 59 5.11 -7.30 19.95
C ILE A 59 5.08 -8.66 20.67
N LEU A 60 5.82 -9.64 20.16
CA LEU A 60 5.88 -11.02 20.69
C LEU A 60 6.83 -11.16 21.88
N ARG A 61 7.64 -10.14 22.19
CA ARG A 61 8.37 -10.02 23.47
C ARG A 61 7.38 -9.68 24.58
N VAL A 62 6.63 -10.68 25.02
CA VAL A 62 5.84 -10.72 26.28
C VAL A 62 6.48 -11.67 27.27
#